data_AF-A0AAW1GY34-F1
#
_entry.id   AF-A0AAW1GY34-F1
#
_cell.length_a   1.000
_cell.length_b   1.000
_cell.length_c   1.000
_cell.angle_alpha   90.00
_cell.angle_beta   90.00
_cell.angle_gamma   90.00
#
_symmetry.space_group_name_H-M   'P 1'
#
loop_
_entity.id
_entity.type
_entity.pdbx_description
1 polymer ?
#
loop_
_entity_poly.entity_id
_entity_poly.type
_entity_poly.pdbx_seq_one_letter_code
_entity_poly.pdbx_strand_id
1 'polypeptide(L)'
;MSHNETRSKGEAVDGMKPVVVKMSWRSTTNVDDCGVYVMRHMETFKGDPKWGCGLKKNDVGTLDKLRLSYCATLVFFKGNAVSKVIIDRAQEFAKQKLETA
;
A
#
# COMPACT_ATOMS: atom_id res chain seq x y z
N MET A 1 -36.30 -30.04 -14.19
CA MET A 1 -35.20 -29.17 -14.65
C MET A 1 -35.42 -27.79 -14.07
N SER A 2 -34.50 -27.29 -13.25
CA SER A 2 -34.47 -25.91 -12.80
C SER A 2 -33.00 -25.56 -12.62
N HIS A 3 -32.42 -24.93 -13.63
CA HIS A 3 -31.11 -24.31 -13.52
C HIS A 3 -31.29 -23.06 -12.66
N ASN A 4 -30.69 -23.07 -11.47
CA ASN A 4 -30.56 -21.89 -10.63
C ASN A 4 -29.57 -20.94 -11.32
N GLU A 5 -30.07 -20.01 -12.12
CA GLU A 5 -29.27 -18.95 -12.73
C GLU A 5 -28.68 -18.07 -11.61
N THR A 6 -27.41 -18.30 -11.31
CA THR A 6 -26.63 -17.39 -10.48
C THR A 6 -26.58 -16.02 -11.16
N ARG A 7 -27.40 -15.08 -10.63
CA ARG A 7 -27.36 -13.64 -10.95
C ARG A 7 -25.92 -13.17 -11.10
N SER A 8 -25.62 -12.44 -12.17
CA SER A 8 -24.27 -11.96 -12.40
C SER A 8 -23.85 -11.02 -11.28
N LYS A 9 -22.56 -11.01 -10.93
CA LYS A 9 -22.04 -10.07 -9.93
C LYS A 9 -22.26 -8.60 -10.32
N GLY A 10 -22.35 -8.32 -11.63
CA GLY A 10 -22.68 -7.00 -12.17
C GLY A 10 -24.11 -6.58 -11.79
N GLU A 11 -25.10 -7.43 -12.06
CA GLU A 11 -26.49 -7.17 -11.65
C GLU A 11 -26.63 -7.04 -10.14
N ALA A 12 -25.80 -7.75 -9.36
CA ALA A 12 -25.81 -7.67 -7.90
C ALA A 12 -25.38 -6.28 -7.38
N VAL A 13 -24.57 -5.52 -8.13
CA VAL A 13 -24.03 -4.21 -7.70
C VAL A 13 -24.65 -3.02 -8.44
N ASP A 14 -25.42 -3.24 -9.50
CA ASP A 14 -26.01 -2.21 -10.39
C ASP A 14 -26.87 -1.16 -9.66
N GLY A 15 -27.48 -1.52 -8.53
CA GLY A 15 -28.27 -0.60 -7.69
C GLY A 15 -27.56 -0.09 -6.43
N MET A 16 -26.31 -0.49 -6.18
CA MET A 16 -25.60 -0.12 -4.95
C MET A 16 -25.02 1.29 -5.06
N LYS A 17 -25.33 2.15 -4.08
CA LYS A 17 -24.70 3.46 -3.97
C LYS A 17 -23.27 3.31 -3.43
N PRO A 18 -22.23 3.80 -4.13
CA PRO A 18 -20.88 3.78 -3.60
C PRO A 18 -20.80 4.67 -2.35
N VAL A 19 -20.34 4.09 -1.25
CA VAL A 19 -20.11 4.82 0.01
C VAL A 19 -18.62 5.00 0.21
N VAL A 20 -18.17 6.26 0.24
CA VAL A 20 -16.77 6.56 0.53
C VAL A 20 -16.53 6.48 2.04
N VAL A 21 -15.81 5.45 2.48
CA VAL A 21 -15.51 5.19 3.90
C VAL A 21 -14.81 6.39 4.53
N LYS A 22 -15.40 6.98 5.58
CA LYS A 22 -14.81 8.12 6.27
C LYS A 22 -13.65 7.71 7.17
N MET A 23 -12.43 8.09 6.79
CA MET A 23 -11.20 7.82 7.54
C MET A 23 -10.65 9.11 8.16
N SER A 24 -10.17 9.03 9.41
CA SER A 24 -9.66 10.21 10.14
C SER A 24 -8.26 10.64 9.69
N TRP A 25 -7.50 9.75 9.06
CA TRP A 25 -6.14 9.97 8.56
C TRP A 25 -6.06 10.42 7.10
N ARG A 26 -7.19 10.70 6.42
CA ARG A 26 -7.14 11.14 5.01
C ARG A 26 -6.37 12.43 4.85
N SER A 27 -5.60 12.50 3.77
CA SER A 27 -4.92 13.69 3.30
C SER A 27 -5.25 13.93 1.83
N THR A 28 -5.40 15.20 1.46
CA THR A 28 -5.50 15.65 0.06
C THR A 28 -4.22 16.33 -0.42
N THR A 29 -3.25 16.51 0.48
CA THR A 29 -1.99 17.21 0.20
C THR A 29 -0.81 16.26 0.03
N ASN A 30 -0.88 15.08 0.63
CA ASN A 30 0.14 14.04 0.45
C ASN A 30 -0.20 13.21 -0.81
N VAL A 31 0.51 13.48 -1.89
CA VAL A 31 0.36 12.80 -3.19
C VAL A 31 1.40 11.68 -3.39
N ASP A 32 2.44 11.63 -2.57
CA ASP A 32 3.60 10.74 -2.75
C ASP A 32 3.46 9.39 -2.03
N ASP A 33 2.67 9.33 -0.95
CA ASP A 33 2.58 8.13 -0.09
C ASP A 33 1.33 7.28 -0.35
N CYS A 34 0.60 7.52 -1.46
CA CYS A 34 -0.62 6.79 -1.78
C CYS A 34 -0.43 5.25 -1.72
N GLY A 35 0.71 4.74 -2.20
CA GLY A 35 1.09 3.33 -2.09
C GLY A 35 1.27 2.84 -0.65
N VAL A 36 1.84 3.66 0.23
CA VAL A 36 2.01 3.35 1.67
C VAL A 36 0.66 3.22 2.35
N TYR A 37 -0.27 4.15 2.07
CA TYR A 37 -1.65 4.05 2.57
C TYR A 37 -2.30 2.75 2.10
N VAL A 38 -2.27 2.43 0.80
CA VAL A 38 -2.91 1.22 0.27
C VAL A 38 -2.31 -0.04 0.89
N MET A 39 -0.98 -0.17 0.94
CA MET A 39 -0.31 -1.33 1.56
C MET A 39 -0.69 -1.49 3.03
N ARG A 40 -0.75 -0.39 3.80
CA ARG A 40 -1.19 -0.44 5.20
C ARG A 40 -2.65 -0.87 5.35
N HIS A 41 -3.52 -0.46 4.44
CA HIS A 41 -4.92 -0.88 4.45
C HIS A 41 -5.01 -2.38 4.14
N MET A 42 -4.32 -2.88 3.12
CA MET A 42 -4.31 -4.31 2.78
C MET A 42 -3.73 -5.18 3.91
N GLU A 43 -2.69 -4.72 4.60
CA GLU A 43 -2.07 -5.43 5.71
C GLU A 43 -3.01 -5.57 6.92
N THR A 44 -3.69 -4.46 7.28
CA THR A 44 -4.45 -4.35 8.54
C THR A 44 -5.93 -4.66 8.40
N PHE A 45 -6.50 -4.61 7.20
CA PHE A 45 -7.92 -4.88 6.99
C PHE A 45 -8.21 -6.38 7.17
N LYS A 46 -9.18 -6.69 8.03
CA LYS A 46 -9.63 -8.07 8.33
C LYS A 46 -11.12 -8.29 8.06
N GLY A 47 -11.73 -7.46 7.21
CA GLY A 47 -13.15 -7.57 6.85
C GLY A 47 -14.11 -6.72 7.68
N ASP A 48 -13.62 -5.98 8.69
CA ASP A 48 -14.45 -5.09 9.51
C ASP A 48 -14.49 -3.65 8.92
N PRO A 49 -15.65 -3.11 8.55
CA PRO A 49 -15.78 -1.72 8.09
C PRO A 49 -15.43 -0.67 9.16
N LYS A 50 -15.37 -1.02 10.44
CA LYS A 50 -14.95 -0.13 11.54
C LYS A 50 -13.45 -0.21 11.85
N TRP A 51 -12.65 -0.87 11.00
CA TRP A 51 -11.24 -1.07 11.29
C TRP A 51 -10.44 0.24 11.42
N GLY A 52 -9.44 0.20 12.31
CA GLY A 52 -8.39 1.22 12.37
C GLY A 52 -7.10 0.65 11.79
N CYS A 53 -6.52 1.32 10.79
CA CYS A 53 -5.23 0.92 10.22
C CYS A 53 -4.02 1.48 11.00
N GLY A 54 -4.27 2.17 12.11
CA GLY A 54 -3.24 2.77 12.98
C GLY A 54 -2.62 4.06 12.45
N LEU A 55 -3.09 4.57 11.30
CA LEU A 55 -2.62 5.84 10.75
C LEU A 55 -3.26 7.04 11.46
N LYS A 56 -2.50 8.13 11.54
CA LYS A 56 -2.95 9.43 12.03
C LYS A 56 -2.72 10.49 10.94
N LYS A 57 -3.57 11.51 10.92
CA LYS A 57 -3.43 12.63 9.97
C LYS A 57 -2.11 13.36 10.24
N ASN A 58 -1.35 13.65 9.18
CA ASN A 58 -0.06 14.36 9.23
C ASN A 58 1.03 13.68 10.09
N ASP A 59 0.92 12.37 10.35
CA ASP A 59 1.96 11.62 11.05
C ASP A 59 3.04 11.15 10.08
N VAL A 60 3.91 12.09 9.71
CA VAL A 60 5.01 11.88 8.77
C VAL A 60 5.96 10.79 9.28
N GLY A 61 6.26 10.78 10.58
CA GLY A 61 7.18 9.80 11.17
C GLY A 61 6.69 8.36 11.06
N THR A 62 5.38 8.12 11.20
CA THR A 62 4.80 6.79 10.94
C THR A 62 4.85 6.44 9.46
N LEU A 63 4.56 7.39 8.57
CA LEU A 63 4.61 7.18 7.12
C LEU A 63 6.03 6.84 6.64
N ASP A 64 7.05 7.55 7.12
CA ASP A 64 8.46 7.30 6.77
C ASP A 64 8.90 5.90 7.18
N LYS A 65 8.54 5.46 8.39
CA LYS A 65 8.84 4.11 8.87
C LYS A 65 8.16 3.05 8.03
N LEU A 66 6.88 3.23 7.70
CA LEU A 66 6.14 2.32 6.84
C LEU A 66 6.72 2.28 5.43
N ARG A 67 7.05 3.45 4.87
CA ARG A 67 7.69 3.58 3.55
C ARG A 67 8.99 2.81 3.51
N LEU A 68 9.87 3.02 4.50
CA LEU A 68 11.13 2.29 4.62
C LEU A 68 10.90 0.78 4.73
N SER A 69 9.99 0.34 5.61
CA SER A 69 9.68 -1.07 5.82
C SER A 69 9.14 -1.75 4.56
N TYR A 70 8.19 -1.12 3.87
CA TYR A 70 7.62 -1.67 2.64
C TYR A 70 8.63 -1.67 1.50
N CYS A 71 9.40 -0.59 1.30
CA CYS A 71 10.46 -0.56 0.29
C CYS A 71 11.51 -1.64 0.55
N ALA A 72 11.99 -1.79 1.79
CA ALA A 72 12.91 -2.85 2.15
C ALA A 72 12.32 -4.23 1.86
N THR A 73 11.08 -4.47 2.26
CA THR A 73 10.39 -5.74 2.01
C THR A 73 10.30 -6.05 0.50
N LEU A 74 9.94 -5.07 -0.33
CA LEU A 74 9.86 -5.23 -1.79
C LEU A 74 11.22 -5.45 -2.43
N VAL A 75 12.25 -4.72 -1.99
CA VAL A 75 13.62 -4.85 -2.52
C VAL A 75 14.20 -6.21 -2.16
N PHE A 76 14.03 -6.68 -0.93
CA PHE A 76 14.59 -7.95 -0.44
C PHE A 76 13.67 -9.16 -0.62
N PHE A 77 12.49 -8.98 -1.23
CA PHE A 77 11.57 -10.09 -1.47
C PHE A 77 12.22 -11.15 -2.37
N LYS A 78 12.17 -12.42 -1.97
CA LYS A 78 12.79 -13.54 -2.71
C LYS A 78 12.30 -13.65 -4.15
N GLY A 79 11.05 -13.27 -4.43
CA GLY A 79 10.48 -13.29 -5.78
C GLY A 79 10.83 -12.06 -6.63
N ASN A 80 11.55 -11.08 -6.09
CA ASN A 80 12.01 -9.93 -6.86
C ASN A 80 13.22 -10.33 -7.72
N ALA A 81 12.96 -10.64 -8.99
CA ALA A 81 13.98 -11.07 -9.97
C ALA A 81 15.09 -10.04 -10.20
N VAL A 82 14.85 -8.76 -9.89
CA VAL A 82 15.81 -7.66 -10.07
C VAL A 82 16.45 -7.19 -8.75
N SER A 83 16.15 -7.86 -7.63
CA SER A 83 16.63 -7.51 -6.29
C SER A 83 18.15 -7.30 -6.25
N LYS A 84 18.91 -8.28 -6.75
CA LYS A 84 20.37 -8.23 -6.77
C LYS A 84 20.90 -7.00 -7.51
N VAL A 85 20.39 -6.75 -8.72
CA VAL A 85 20.81 -5.60 -9.55
C VAL A 85 20.52 -4.28 -8.84
N ILE A 86 19.37 -4.16 -8.18
CA ILE A 86 19.00 -2.96 -7.43
C ILE A 86 19.93 -2.77 -6.23
N ILE A 87 20.24 -3.83 -5.48
CA ILE A 87 21.14 -3.77 -4.31
C ILE A 87 22.55 -3.38 -4.74
N ASP A 88 23.09 -4.01 -5.80
CA ASP A 88 24.43 -3.71 -6.31
C ASP A 88 24.54 -2.22 -6.72
N ARG A 89 23.55 -1.70 -7.46
CA ARG A 89 23.49 -0.28 -7.84
C ARG A 89 23.39 0.66 -6.63
N ALA A 90 22.61 0.27 -5.62
CA ALA A 90 22.49 1.07 -4.40
C ALA A 90 23.82 1.13 -3.64
N GLN A 91 24.57 0.03 -3.59
CA GLN A 91 25.91 -0.01 -3.00
C GLN A 91 26.92 0.85 -3.78
N GLU A 92 26.90 0.79 -5.10
CA GLU A 92 27.74 1.64 -5.96
C GLU A 92 27.46 3.13 -5.72
N PHE A 93 26.18 3.51 -5.69
CA PHE A 93 25.77 4.89 -5.40
C PHE A 93 26.23 5.35 -4.01
N ALA A 94 26.12 4.49 -3.00
CA ALA A 94 26.58 4.79 -1.65
C ALA A 94 28.10 5.01 -1.58
N LYS A 95 28.89 4.22 -2.31
CA LYS A 95 30.35 4.41 -2.40
C LYS A 95 30.71 5.75 -3.03
N GLN A 96 30.09 6.10 -4.16
CA GLN A 96 30.32 7.38 -4.84
C GLN A 96 30.00 8.59 -3.95
N LYS A 97 28.93 8.49 -3.16
CA LYS A 97 28.53 9.52 -2.18
C LYS A 97 29.55 9.70 -1.05
N LEU A 98 30.26 8.64 -0.65
CA LEU A 98 31.29 8.71 0.39
C LEU A 98 32.62 9.28 -0.14
N GLU A 99 32.93 9.05 -1.42
CA GLU A 99 34.13 9.58 -2.07
C GLU A 99 34.01 11.07 -2.43
N THR A 100 32.79 11.62 -2.42
CA THR A 100 32.48 13.02 -2.77
C THR A 100 32.07 13.88 -1.56
N ALA A 101 32.07 13.31 -0.35
CA ALA A 101 31.74 13.98 0.92
C ALA A 101 33.01 14.29 1.72
#